data_AF-A0A5K0VAQ7-F1
#
_entry.id   AF-A0A5K0VAQ7-F1
#
_cell.length_a   1.000
_cell.length_b   1.000
_cell.length_c   1.000
_cell.angle_alpha   90.00
_cell.angle_beta   90.00
_cell.angle_gamma   90.00
#
_symmetry.space_group_name_H-M   'P 1'
#
loop_
_entity.id
_entity.type
_entity.pdbx_description
1 polymer ?
#
loop_
_entity_poly.entity_id
_entity_poly.type
_entity_poly.pdbx_seq_one_letter_code
_entity_poly.pdbx_strand_id
1 'polypeptide(L)'
;CLVDCRHSLLFNYGMPEDASDFDPADPDADLVPGLIEKVALPILHHEIAHCWDMLSTRETRNAVLATQMIITYVPATSKALQELIIAVQTRLSEAISNLI
;
A
#
# COMPACT_ATOMS: atom_id res chain seq x y z
N CYS A 1 8.14 15.77 6.20
CA CYS A 1 9.34 14.93 6.41
C CYS A 1 9.59 14.15 5.13
N LEU A 2 10.33 14.77 4.21
CA LEU A 2 10.88 14.11 3.04
C LEU A 2 12.27 13.62 3.48
N VAL A 3 12.67 12.41 3.07
CA VAL A 3 14.04 11.85 3.22
C VAL A 3 14.37 11.05 4.50
N ASP A 4 13.41 10.45 5.22
CA ASP A 4 13.79 9.43 6.23
C ASP A 4 12.72 8.34 6.50
N CYS A 5 12.27 7.69 5.44
CA CYS A 5 11.60 6.40 5.62
C CYS A 5 12.68 5.33 5.70
N ARG A 6 12.91 4.74 6.89
CA ARG A 6 13.73 3.53 7.08
C ARG A 6 13.50 2.47 6.00
N HIS A 7 12.27 2.42 5.47
CA HIS A 7 11.88 1.63 4.32
C HIS A 7 12.78 1.89 3.10
N SER A 8 12.92 3.14 2.64
CA SER A 8 13.74 3.49 1.48
C SER A 8 15.23 3.20 1.70
N LEU A 9 15.70 3.35 2.94
CA LEU A 9 17.09 3.02 3.29
C LEU A 9 17.35 1.51 3.25
N LEU A 10 16.41 0.70 3.75
CA LEU A 10 16.50 -0.76 3.66
C LEU A 10 16.29 -1.29 2.24
N PHE A 11 15.34 -0.72 1.51
CA PHE A 11 15.00 -1.14 0.15
C PHE A 11 16.17 -0.93 -0.82
N ASN A 12 16.90 0.18 -0.68
CA ASN A 12 18.06 0.47 -1.51
C ASN A 12 19.38 -0.07 -0.92
N TYR A 13 19.33 -0.84 0.18
CA TYR A 13 20.54 -1.32 0.82
C TYR A 13 21.26 -2.32 -0.09
N GLY A 14 22.50 -1.98 -0.48
CA GLY A 14 23.30 -2.80 -1.39
C GLY A 14 23.09 -2.51 -2.88
N MET A 15 22.19 -1.58 -3.25
CA MET A 15 22.06 -1.12 -4.63
C MET A 15 23.14 -0.07 -4.97
N PRO A 16 23.80 -0.15 -6.15
CA PRO A 16 24.70 0.90 -6.62
C PRO A 16 23.92 2.20 -6.92
N GLU A 17 24.57 3.35 -6.74
CA GLU A 17 23.93 4.68 -6.90
C GLU A 17 23.32 4.91 -8.29
N ASP A 18 23.85 4.21 -9.29
CA ASP A 18 23.50 4.29 -10.71
C ASP A 18 22.50 3.20 -11.16
N ALA A 19 21.99 2.37 -10.25
CA ALA A 19 20.99 1.30 -10.49
C ALA A 19 21.35 0.34 -11.65
N SER A 20 22.62 0.32 -12.03
CA SER A 20 23.14 -0.37 -13.22
C SER A 20 23.22 -1.89 -13.07
N ASP A 21 23.06 -2.39 -11.85
CA ASP A 21 23.22 -3.80 -11.46
C ASP A 21 21.87 -4.48 -11.10
N PHE A 22 20.73 -3.82 -11.39
CA PHE A 22 19.41 -4.44 -11.21
C PHE A 22 19.12 -5.38 -12.38
N ASP A 23 19.36 -6.67 -12.20
CA ASP A 23 18.95 -7.70 -13.15
C ASP A 23 17.45 -7.99 -13.00
N PRO A 24 16.59 -7.64 -13.97
CA PRO A 24 15.17 -7.96 -13.91
C PRO A 24 14.89 -9.48 -14.00
N ALA A 25 15.90 -10.29 -14.34
CA ALA A 25 15.83 -11.75 -14.31
C ALA A 25 16.30 -12.34 -12.98
N ASP A 26 16.73 -11.52 -12.01
CA ASP A 26 17.04 -11.99 -10.65
C ASP A 26 15.78 -12.65 -10.05
N PRO A 27 15.89 -13.89 -9.52
CA PRO A 27 14.77 -14.61 -8.94
C PRO A 27 14.08 -13.87 -7.77
N ASP A 28 14.77 -12.92 -7.13
CA ASP A 28 14.28 -12.12 -6.02
C ASP A 28 13.89 -10.68 -6.44
N ALA A 29 13.95 -10.33 -7.73
CA ALA A 29 13.61 -8.99 -8.24
C ALA A 29 12.16 -8.57 -7.89
N ASP A 30 11.25 -9.53 -7.74
CA ASP A 30 9.85 -9.32 -7.37
C ASP A 30 9.56 -9.59 -5.88
N LEU A 31 10.57 -9.84 -5.04
CA LEU A 31 10.37 -10.24 -3.65
C LEU A 31 9.53 -9.21 -2.88
N VAL A 32 9.91 -7.92 -2.92
CA VAL A 32 9.17 -6.87 -2.21
C VAL A 32 7.79 -6.63 -2.84
N PRO A 33 7.65 -6.40 -4.16
CA PRO A 33 6.32 -6.30 -4.78
C PRO A 33 5.40 -7.49 -4.50
N GLY A 34 5.93 -8.71 -4.57
CA GLY A 34 5.22 -9.95 -4.32
C GLY A 34 4.76 -10.08 -2.87
N LEU A 35 5.59 -9.69 -1.90
CA LEU A 35 5.18 -9.64 -0.49
C LEU A 35 4.10 -8.60 -0.23
N ILE A 36 4.20 -7.42 -0.86
CA ILE A 36 3.18 -6.38 -0.73
C ILE A 36 1.85 -6.87 -1.32
N GLU A 37 1.85 -7.46 -2.51
CA GLU A 37 0.63 -7.93 -3.16
C GLU A 37 0.00 -9.14 -2.43
N LYS A 38 0.81 -10.10 -1.97
CA LYS A 38 0.31 -11.36 -1.38
C LYS A 38 0.05 -11.30 0.12
N VAL A 39 0.67 -10.36 0.85
CA VAL A 39 0.59 -10.29 2.31
C VAL A 39 0.06 -8.95 2.79
N ALA A 40 0.73 -7.86 2.45
CA ALA A 40 0.37 -6.54 2.99
C ALA A 40 -0.99 -6.05 2.47
N LEU A 41 -1.28 -6.28 1.19
CA LEU A 41 -2.52 -5.86 0.55
C LEU A 41 -3.75 -6.57 1.13
N PRO A 42 -3.80 -7.91 1.26
CA PRO A 42 -4.93 -8.57 1.91
C PRO A 42 -5.17 -8.11 3.35
N ILE A 43 -4.10 -7.85 4.12
CA ILE A 43 -4.20 -7.32 5.49
C ILE A 43 -4.83 -5.92 5.45
N LEU A 44 -4.30 -5.01 4.62
CA LEU A 44 -4.84 -3.66 4.53
C LEU A 44 -6.29 -3.66 4.04
N HIS A 45 -6.63 -4.51 3.07
CA HIS A 45 -8.01 -4.67 2.61
C HIS A 45 -8.93 -5.06 3.77
N HIS A 46 -8.55 -6.05 4.57
CA HIS A 46 -9.32 -6.45 5.74
C HIS A 46 -9.49 -5.29 6.74
N GLU A 47 -8.40 -4.58 7.06
CA GLU A 47 -8.43 -3.42 7.97
C GLU A 47 -9.36 -2.31 7.47
N ILE A 48 -9.31 -1.96 6.17
CA ILE A 48 -10.19 -0.96 5.57
C ILE A 48 -11.65 -1.40 5.58
N ALA A 49 -11.92 -2.65 5.19
CA ALA A 49 -13.27 -3.15 5.05
C ALA A 49 -14.00 -3.32 6.39
N HIS A 50 -13.28 -3.63 7.47
CA HIS A 50 -13.89 -4.07 8.72
C HIS A 50 -13.50 -3.26 9.95
N CYS A 51 -12.27 -2.75 10.01
CA CYS A 51 -11.72 -2.16 11.24
C CYS A 51 -11.62 -0.63 11.20
N TRP A 52 -11.49 -0.05 10.00
CA TRP A 52 -11.26 1.37 9.84
C TRP A 52 -12.46 2.22 10.28
N ASP A 53 -12.21 3.10 11.28
CA ASP A 53 -13.09 4.20 11.64
C ASP A 53 -12.78 5.44 10.78
N MET A 54 -13.71 5.76 9.88
CA MET A 54 -13.57 6.88 8.94
C MET A 54 -13.70 8.25 9.59
N LEU A 55 -14.34 8.34 10.76
CA LEU A 55 -14.48 9.60 11.50
C LEU A 55 -13.23 9.90 12.34
N SER A 56 -12.36 8.90 12.54
CA SER A 56 -11.07 9.06 13.20
C SER A 56 -10.03 9.65 12.24
N THR A 57 -9.64 10.91 12.46
CA THR A 57 -8.58 11.57 11.67
C THR A 57 -7.26 10.79 11.68
N ARG A 58 -6.93 10.17 12.82
CA ARG A 58 -5.71 9.37 12.96
C ARG A 58 -5.75 8.12 12.10
N GLU A 59 -6.86 7.38 12.12
CA GLU A 59 -6.99 6.16 11.34
C GLU A 59 -7.08 6.44 9.85
N THR A 60 -7.80 7.49 9.45
CA THR A 60 -7.84 7.95 8.06
C THR A 60 -6.44 8.35 7.56
N ARG A 61 -5.63 9.04 8.37
CA ARG A 61 -4.22 9.32 8.01
C ARG A 61 -3.43 8.01 7.83
N ASN A 62 -3.60 7.04 8.71
CA ASN A 62 -2.89 5.75 8.62
C ASN A 62 -3.33 4.95 7.38
N ALA A 63 -4.64 4.90 7.08
CA ALA A 63 -5.20 4.27 5.90
C ALA A 63 -4.64 4.87 4.61
N VAL A 64 -4.54 6.21 4.53
CA VAL A 64 -3.92 6.90 3.38
C VAL A 64 -2.45 6.53 3.24
N LEU A 65 -1.67 6.58 4.32
CA LEU A 65 -0.24 6.23 4.28
C LEU A 65 -0.02 4.76 3.87
N ALA A 66 -0.81 3.84 4.41
CA ALA A 66 -0.74 2.42 4.06
C ALA A 66 -1.09 2.20 2.57
N THR A 67 -2.17 2.80 2.10
CA THR A 67 -2.59 2.70 0.69
C THR A 67 -1.53 3.30 -0.25
N GLN A 68 -0.92 4.42 0.12
CA GLN A 68 0.19 5.04 -0.63
C GLN A 68 1.39 4.09 -0.76
N MET A 69 1.72 3.34 0.29
CA MET A 69 2.79 2.34 0.22
C MET A 69 2.41 1.19 -0.73
N ILE A 70 1.16 0.71 -0.72
CA ILE A 70 0.74 -0.39 -1.62
C ILE A 70 0.82 0.02 -3.08
N ILE A 71 0.30 1.20 -3.45
CA ILE A 71 0.31 1.67 -4.85
C ILE A 71 1.73 1.94 -5.39
N THR A 72 2.73 2.02 -4.51
CA THR A 72 4.14 2.16 -4.92
C THR A 72 4.68 0.86 -5.50
N TYR A 73 4.16 -0.30 -5.07
CA TYR A 73 4.66 -1.62 -5.47
C TYR A 73 3.69 -2.39 -6.36
N VAL A 74 2.39 -2.20 -6.17
CA VAL A 74 1.35 -2.98 -6.85
C VAL A 74 0.81 -2.17 -8.04
N PRO A 75 0.86 -2.70 -9.27
CA PRO A 75 0.38 -1.99 -10.44
C PRO A 75 -1.14 -1.78 -10.37
N ALA A 76 -1.63 -0.68 -10.96
CA ALA A 76 -3.06 -0.35 -11.00
C ALA A 76 -3.94 -1.39 -11.74
N THR A 77 -3.30 -2.25 -12.56
CA THR A 77 -3.95 -3.38 -13.22
C THR A 77 -4.22 -4.57 -12.28
N SER A 78 -3.64 -4.59 -11.07
CA SER A 78 -3.89 -5.64 -10.08
C SER A 78 -5.35 -5.59 -9.59
N LYS A 79 -6.02 -6.74 -9.71
CA LYS A 79 -7.40 -6.90 -9.24
C LYS A 79 -7.52 -6.67 -7.74
N ALA A 80 -6.55 -7.14 -6.95
CA ALA A 80 -6.55 -7.00 -5.50
C ALA A 80 -6.49 -5.52 -5.09
N LEU A 81 -5.70 -4.70 -5.81
CA LEU A 81 -5.64 -3.27 -5.55
C LEU A 81 -6.96 -2.57 -5.91
N GLN A 82 -7.61 -2.99 -7.00
CA GLN A 82 -8.93 -2.46 -7.36
C GLN A 82 -9.97 -2.78 -6.29
N GLU A 83 -9.97 -3.99 -5.73
CA GLU A 83 -10.83 -4.39 -4.62
C GLU A 83 -10.59 -3.54 -3.37
N LEU A 84 -9.33 -3.23 -3.03
CA LEU A 84 -9.00 -2.30 -1.94
C LEU A 84 -9.59 -0.90 -2.16
N ILE A 85 -9.48 -0.36 -3.38
CA ILE A 85 -10.04 0.96 -3.70
C ILE A 85 -11.57 0.95 -3.60
N ILE A 86 -12.22 -0.12 -4.07
CA ILE A 86 -13.66 -0.30 -3.93
C ILE A 86 -14.04 -0.33 -2.44
N ALA A 87 -13.31 -1.06 -1.60
CA ALA A 87 -13.57 -1.09 -0.16
C ALA A 87 -13.49 0.31 0.47
N VAL A 88 -12.47 1.11 0.12
CA VAL A 88 -12.37 2.51 0.59
C VAL A 88 -13.59 3.33 0.16
N GLN A 89 -13.99 3.23 -1.11
CA GLN A 89 -15.14 3.98 -1.64
C GLN A 89 -16.45 3.56 -0.96
N THR A 90 -16.68 2.26 -0.79
CA THR A 90 -17.85 1.72 -0.11
C THR A 90 -17.94 2.26 1.31
N ARG A 91 -16.85 2.19 2.07
CA ARG A 91 -16.80 2.69 3.45
C ARG A 91 -17.13 4.18 3.48
N LEU A 92 -16.47 5.00 2.64
CA LEU A 92 -16.75 6.44 2.59
C LEU A 92 -18.20 6.75 2.24
N SER A 93 -18.79 5.99 1.32
CA SER A 93 -20.22 6.11 0.98
C SER A 93 -21.11 5.79 2.18
N GLU A 94 -20.84 4.71 2.91
CA GLU A 94 -21.57 4.35 4.14
C GLU A 94 -21.49 5.45 5.21
N ALA A 95 -20.29 6.01 5.43
CA ALA A 95 -20.11 7.09 6.40
C ALA A 95 -20.96 8.32 6.04
N ILE A 96 -20.97 8.70 4.76
CA ILE A 96 -21.78 9.84 4.30
C ILE A 96 -23.28 9.54 4.44
N SER A 97 -23.73 8.35 4.06
CA SER A 97 -25.14 7.97 4.20
C SER A 97 -25.63 7.96 5.66
N ASN A 98 -24.77 7.65 6.62
CA ASN A 98 -25.12 7.64 8.04
C ASN A 98 -25.13 9.03 8.71
N LEU A 99 -24.68 10.08 8.01
CA LEU A 99 -24.72 11.47 8.50
C LEU A 99 -26.04 12.19 8.19
N ILE A 100 -26.86 11.64 7.30
CA ILE A 100 -28.07 12.25 6.74
C ILE A 100 -29.32 11.68 7.42
#